data_AF-B3EM67-F1
#
_entry.id   AF-B3EM67-F1
#
_cell.length_a   1.000
_cell.length_b   1.000
_cell.length_c   1.000
_cell.angle_alpha   90.00
_cell.angle_beta   90.00
_cell.angle_gamma   90.00
#
_symmetry.space_group_name_H-M   'P 1'
#
loop_
_entity.id
_entity.type
_entity.pdbx_description
1 polymer ?
#
loop_
_entity_poly.entity_id
_entity_poly.type
_entity_poly.pdbx_seq_one_letter_code
_entity_poly.pdbx_strand_id
1 'polypeptide(L)'
;MAKHKNPEENIDAVTKLSLQFLAEAIGQCPTGLERSTNRDVVFAVLGFQYGAVQSAAYVAGLDEDVSSAIIEDVVSRINGMDRETVSKFLDLMPMLAKKEYPPISIGGKAIISFYNASTDEKKLTTAGSLREILRQIDEAIIMKN
;
A
#
# COMPACT_ATOMS: atom_id res chain seq x y z
N MET A 1 10.98 13.24 27.90
CA MET A 1 10.28 14.33 27.19
C MET A 1 10.15 13.91 25.74
N ALA A 2 8.95 13.51 25.31
CA ALA A 2 8.73 13.14 23.92
C ALA A 2 8.87 14.41 23.06
N LYS A 3 9.84 14.43 22.15
CA LYS A 3 9.92 15.45 21.10
C LYS A 3 8.59 15.38 20.34
N HIS A 4 7.76 16.41 20.47
CA HIS A 4 6.69 16.62 19.50
C HIS A 4 7.38 16.79 18.14
N LYS A 5 7.39 15.72 17.34
CA LYS A 5 7.81 15.82 15.94
C LYS A 5 6.91 16.86 15.27
N ASN A 6 7.50 17.77 14.51
CA ASN A 6 6.73 18.73 13.72
C ASN A 6 5.81 17.94 12.76
N PRO A 7 4.52 18.31 12.58
CA PRO A 7 3.63 17.64 11.63
C PRO A 7 4.26 17.39 10.26
N GLU A 8 5.08 18.31 9.75
CA GLU A 8 5.82 18.15 8.48
C GLU A 8 6.85 17.00 8.52
N GLU A 9 7.54 16.80 9.64
CA GLU A 9 8.49 15.69 9.81
C GLU A 9 7.77 14.33 9.81
N ASN A 10 6.53 14.28 10.34
CA ASN A 10 5.72 13.08 10.29
C ASN A 10 5.22 12.79 8.87
N ILE A 11 4.78 13.81 8.13
CA ILE A 11 4.36 13.68 6.72
C ILE A 11 5.51 13.13 5.87
N ASP A 12 6.70 13.72 5.97
CA ASP A 12 7.88 13.30 5.23
C ASP A 12 8.31 11.87 5.61
N ALA A 13 8.31 11.55 6.91
CA ALA A 13 8.64 10.21 7.39
C ALA A 13 7.66 9.14 6.88
N VAL A 14 6.35 9.40 6.94
CA VAL A 14 5.31 8.49 6.44
C VAL A 14 5.43 8.31 4.93
N THR A 15 5.65 9.39 4.19
CA THR A 15 5.84 9.35 2.73
C THR A 15 7.05 8.50 2.35
N LYS A 16 8.20 8.75 2.98
CA LYS A 16 9.44 8.00 2.74
C LYS A 16 9.30 6.52 3.09
N LEU A 17 8.75 6.21 4.27
CA LEU A 17 8.52 4.84 4.71
C LEU A 17 7.62 4.10 3.71
N SER A 18 6.52 4.74 3.30
CA SER A 18 5.56 4.15 2.38
C SER A 18 6.17 3.89 1.01
N LEU A 19 6.90 4.85 0.45
CA LEU A 19 7.59 4.68 -0.83
C LEU A 19 8.64 3.57 -0.77
N GLN A 20 9.44 3.51 0.29
CA GLN A 20 10.45 2.46 0.47
C GLN A 20 9.79 1.08 0.55
N PHE A 21 8.76 0.95 1.38
CA PHE A 21 8.03 -0.30 1.56
C PHE A 21 7.35 -0.77 0.26
N LEU A 22 6.66 0.14 -0.43
CA LEU A 22 5.92 -0.21 -1.64
C LEU A 22 6.83 -0.49 -2.83
N ALA A 23 7.97 0.21 -2.95
CA ALA A 23 8.97 -0.13 -3.95
C ALA A 23 9.52 -1.54 -3.76
N GLU A 24 9.79 -1.93 -2.51
CA GLU A 24 10.22 -3.29 -2.17
C GLU A 24 9.11 -4.31 -2.49
N ALA A 25 7.86 -4.04 -2.10
CA ALA A 25 6.74 -4.93 -2.36
C ALA A 25 6.50 -5.16 -3.86
N ILE A 26 6.58 -4.10 -4.68
CA ILE A 26 6.43 -4.18 -6.14
C ILE A 26 7.63 -4.87 -6.78
N GLY A 27 8.85 -4.63 -6.30
CA GLY A 27 10.06 -5.28 -6.79
C GLY A 27 10.04 -6.81 -6.65
N GLN A 28 9.20 -7.33 -5.74
CA GLN A 28 8.99 -8.76 -5.54
C GLN A 28 7.83 -9.34 -6.36
N CYS A 29 7.05 -8.51 -7.05
CA CYS A 29 5.91 -8.96 -7.84
C CYS A 29 6.36 -9.57 -9.19
N PRO A 30 5.52 -10.42 -9.82
CA PRO A 30 5.80 -10.94 -11.16
C PRO A 30 6.00 -9.82 -12.19
N THR A 31 6.87 -10.06 -13.16
CA THR A 31 7.04 -9.16 -14.31
C THR A 31 5.75 -9.02 -15.11
N GLY A 32 5.49 -7.81 -15.62
CA GLY A 32 4.28 -7.53 -16.41
C GLY A 32 3.07 -7.10 -15.59
N LEU A 33 3.20 -7.01 -14.25
CA LEU A 33 2.17 -6.43 -13.38
C LEU A 33 1.76 -5.03 -13.86
N GLU A 34 2.73 -4.23 -14.32
CA GLU A 34 2.54 -2.89 -14.85
C GLU A 34 1.69 -2.82 -16.13
N ARG A 35 1.49 -3.96 -16.81
CA ARG A 35 0.66 -4.09 -18.02
C ARG A 35 -0.67 -4.78 -17.75
N SER A 36 -0.91 -5.22 -16.51
CA SER A 36 -2.12 -5.95 -16.16
C SER A 36 -3.35 -5.06 -16.29
N THR A 37 -4.34 -5.51 -17.06
CA THR A 37 -5.68 -4.92 -17.15
C THR A 37 -6.71 -5.69 -16.35
N ASN A 38 -6.29 -6.75 -15.65
CA ASN A 38 -7.17 -7.55 -14.81
C ASN A 38 -7.62 -6.70 -13.61
N ARG A 39 -8.94 -6.51 -13.47
CA ARG A 39 -9.52 -5.65 -12.44
C ARG A 39 -9.18 -6.16 -11.03
N ASP A 40 -9.22 -7.47 -10.79
CA ASP A 40 -8.93 -8.02 -9.46
C ASP A 40 -7.48 -7.75 -9.06
N VAL A 41 -6.55 -7.86 -10.02
CA VAL A 41 -5.13 -7.50 -9.83
C VAL A 41 -4.99 -6.00 -9.52
N VAL A 42 -5.61 -5.14 -10.32
CA VAL A 42 -5.54 -3.68 -10.12
C VAL A 42 -6.11 -3.28 -8.75
N PHE A 43 -7.28 -3.79 -8.38
CA PHE A 43 -7.89 -3.50 -7.08
C PHE A 43 -7.10 -4.08 -5.91
N ALA A 44 -6.49 -5.26 -6.07
CA ALA A 44 -5.63 -5.83 -5.04
C ALA A 44 -4.38 -4.98 -4.78
N VAL A 45 -3.70 -4.53 -5.85
CA VAL A 45 -2.53 -3.66 -5.75
C VAL A 45 -2.89 -2.33 -5.09
N LEU A 46 -3.92 -1.65 -5.59
CA LEU A 46 -4.33 -0.34 -5.05
C LEU A 46 -4.87 -0.45 -3.63
N GLY A 47 -5.63 -1.50 -3.31
CA GLY A 47 -6.10 -1.76 -1.95
C GLY A 47 -4.95 -2.00 -0.98
N PHE A 48 -3.95 -2.79 -1.38
CA PHE A 48 -2.74 -3.02 -0.57
C PHE A 48 -1.98 -1.72 -0.30
N GLN A 49 -1.74 -0.92 -1.35
CA GLN A 49 -1.04 0.36 -1.24
C GLN A 49 -1.81 1.35 -0.35
N TYR A 50 -3.12 1.47 -0.56
CA TYR A 50 -4.01 2.29 0.28
C TYR A 50 -3.90 1.91 1.75
N GLY A 51 -4.08 0.62 2.07
CA GLY A 51 -4.05 0.14 3.45
C GLY A 51 -2.70 0.34 4.13
N ALA A 52 -1.60 0.19 3.37
CA ALA A 52 -0.25 0.47 3.87
C ALA A 52 -0.10 1.95 4.24
N VAL A 53 -0.34 2.86 3.30
CA VAL A 53 -0.14 4.30 3.55
C VAL A 53 -1.07 4.79 4.65
N GLN A 54 -2.35 4.40 4.63
CA GLN A 54 -3.33 4.75 5.67
C GLN A 54 -2.87 4.30 7.07
N SER A 55 -2.36 3.07 7.19
CA SER A 55 -1.91 2.54 8.49
C SER A 55 -0.66 3.26 8.99
N ALA A 56 0.27 3.60 8.10
CA ALA A 56 1.46 4.38 8.46
C ALA A 56 1.09 5.80 8.91
N ALA A 57 0.17 6.46 8.22
CA ALA A 57 -0.32 7.78 8.60
C ALA A 57 -1.06 7.75 9.95
N TYR A 58 -1.91 6.75 10.17
CA TYR A 58 -2.63 6.55 11.43
C TYR A 58 -1.67 6.37 12.61
N VAL A 59 -0.65 5.51 12.47
CA VAL A 59 0.35 5.29 13.54
C VAL A 59 1.19 6.54 13.81
N ALA A 60 1.41 7.39 12.80
CA ALA A 60 2.09 8.67 12.95
C ALA A 60 1.19 9.78 13.55
N GLY A 61 -0.10 9.50 13.80
CA GLY A 61 -1.05 10.46 14.37
C GLY A 61 -1.41 11.59 13.40
N LEU A 62 -1.36 11.31 12.09
CA LEU A 62 -1.80 12.26 11.06
C LEU A 62 -3.32 12.22 10.92
N ASP A 63 -3.92 13.37 10.62
CA ASP A 63 -5.34 13.48 10.33
C ASP A 63 -5.71 12.85 8.98
N GLU A 64 -7.01 12.70 8.74
CA GLU A 64 -7.55 12.03 7.56
C GLU A 64 -7.27 12.78 6.26
N ASP A 65 -7.30 14.12 6.29
CA ASP A 65 -7.05 14.96 5.11
C ASP A 65 -5.58 14.87 4.66
N VAL A 66 -4.66 14.97 5.62
CA VAL A 66 -3.21 14.79 5.40
C VAL A 66 -2.92 13.36 4.98
N SER A 67 -3.52 12.36 5.63
CA SER A 67 -3.39 10.97 5.22
C SER A 67 -3.82 10.77 3.77
N SER A 68 -4.96 11.35 3.37
CA SER A 68 -5.50 11.24 2.00
C SER A 68 -4.55 11.84 0.97
N ALA A 69 -3.96 13.01 1.26
CA ALA A 69 -2.97 13.64 0.40
C ALA A 69 -1.69 12.79 0.24
N ILE A 70 -1.23 12.14 1.32
CA ILE A 70 -0.06 11.24 1.25
C ILE A 70 -0.41 9.99 0.44
N ILE A 71 -1.59 9.40 0.64
CA ILE A 71 -2.05 8.23 -0.12
C ILE A 71 -2.04 8.56 -1.62
N GLU A 72 -2.63 9.69 -2.01
CA GLU A 72 -2.65 10.11 -3.41
C GLU A 72 -1.25 10.31 -3.99
N ASP A 73 -0.35 11.01 -3.28
CA ASP A 73 1.02 11.24 -3.75
C ASP A 73 1.81 9.94 -3.89
N VAL A 74 1.78 9.08 -2.87
CA VAL A 74 2.52 7.82 -2.86
C VAL A 74 2.00 6.87 -3.94
N VAL A 75 0.68 6.70 -4.05
CA VAL A 75 0.05 5.80 -5.03
C VAL A 75 0.27 6.32 -6.46
N SER A 76 0.20 7.63 -6.69
CA SER A 76 0.52 8.23 -7.99
C SER A 76 1.96 7.95 -8.38
N ARG A 77 2.91 8.23 -7.49
CA ARG A 77 4.34 8.07 -7.76
C ARG A 77 4.75 6.62 -7.98
N ILE A 78 4.22 5.69 -7.16
CA ILE A 78 4.63 4.29 -7.23
C ILE A 78 4.09 3.58 -8.48
N ASN A 79 2.89 3.96 -8.94
CA ASN A 79 2.27 3.35 -10.11
C ASN A 79 2.51 4.13 -11.42
N GLY A 80 3.15 5.31 -11.36
CA GLY A 80 3.30 6.18 -12.52
C GLY A 80 1.97 6.68 -13.08
N MET A 81 0.96 6.82 -12.23
CA MET A 81 -0.39 7.26 -12.59
C MET A 81 -0.55 8.76 -12.32
N ASP A 82 -1.33 9.44 -13.16
CA ASP A 82 -1.76 10.80 -12.86
C ASP A 82 -2.70 10.82 -11.63
N ARG A 83 -2.70 11.95 -10.92
CA ARG A 83 -3.47 12.11 -9.69
C ARG A 83 -4.97 11.96 -9.89
N GLU A 84 -5.52 12.42 -11.02
CA GLU A 84 -6.95 12.30 -11.30
C GLU A 84 -7.40 10.83 -11.41
N THR A 85 -6.59 10.01 -12.09
CA THR A 85 -6.81 8.56 -12.18
C THR A 85 -6.73 7.91 -10.80
N VAL A 86 -5.72 8.24 -10.01
CA VAL A 86 -5.56 7.72 -8.64
C VAL A 86 -6.76 8.10 -7.76
N SER A 87 -7.17 9.37 -7.77
CA SER A 87 -8.31 9.87 -6.99
C SER A 87 -9.57 9.03 -7.24
N LYS A 88 -9.88 8.70 -8.50
CA LYS A 88 -11.06 7.88 -8.85
C LYS A 88 -11.03 6.50 -8.20
N PHE A 89 -9.85 5.90 -8.06
CA PHE A 89 -9.71 4.62 -7.36
C PHE A 89 -9.77 4.79 -5.84
N LEU A 90 -9.13 5.84 -5.31
CA LEU A 90 -9.11 6.13 -3.89
C LEU A 90 -10.52 6.41 -3.35
N ASP A 91 -11.40 7.03 -4.13
CA ASP A 91 -12.81 7.25 -3.77
C ASP A 91 -13.56 5.94 -3.44
N LEU A 92 -13.11 4.81 -3.99
CA LEU A 92 -13.71 3.49 -3.73
C LEU A 92 -13.13 2.82 -2.48
N MET A 93 -11.94 3.21 -2.03
CA MET A 93 -11.20 2.53 -0.97
C MET A 93 -11.89 2.59 0.40
N PRO A 94 -12.50 3.71 0.83
CA PRO A 94 -13.26 3.75 2.09
C PRO A 94 -14.43 2.75 2.12
N MET A 95 -15.12 2.56 0.99
CA MET A 95 -16.18 1.57 0.87
C MET A 95 -15.65 0.14 0.92
N LEU A 96 -14.52 -0.13 0.25
CA LEU A 96 -13.87 -1.44 0.30
C LEU A 96 -13.31 -1.75 1.70
N ALA A 97 -12.77 -0.76 2.40
CA ALA A 97 -12.30 -0.89 3.78
C ALA A 97 -13.44 -1.27 4.74
N LYS A 98 -14.62 -0.65 4.59
CA LYS A 98 -15.83 -1.00 5.35
C LYS A 98 -16.33 -2.42 5.09
N LYS A 99 -16.02 -2.97 3.91
CA LYS A 99 -16.32 -4.37 3.54
C LYS A 99 -15.20 -5.33 3.89
N GLU A 100 -14.22 -4.88 4.68
CA GLU A 100 -13.08 -5.69 5.11
C GLU A 100 -12.30 -6.28 3.93
N TYR A 101 -12.20 -5.54 2.82
CA TYR A 101 -11.52 -6.00 1.62
C TYR A 101 -10.07 -6.42 1.97
N PRO A 102 -9.72 -7.71 1.86
CA PRO A 102 -8.52 -8.24 2.51
C PRO A 102 -7.22 -7.53 2.14
N PRO A 103 -6.96 -7.15 0.87
CA PRO A 103 -5.71 -6.47 0.49
C PRO A 103 -5.44 -5.20 1.30
N ILE A 104 -6.47 -4.44 1.68
CA ILE A 104 -6.32 -3.25 2.54
C ILE A 104 -5.75 -3.63 3.90
N SER A 105 -6.36 -4.61 4.55
CA SER A 105 -5.91 -5.07 5.88
C SER A 105 -4.51 -5.70 5.83
N ILE A 106 -4.18 -6.39 4.74
CA ILE A 106 -2.87 -7.04 4.55
C ILE A 106 -1.79 -5.99 4.33
N GLY A 107 -2.02 -4.99 3.47
CA GLY A 107 -1.09 -3.88 3.25
C GLY A 107 -0.82 -3.10 4.54
N GLY A 108 -1.87 -2.81 5.31
CA GLY A 108 -1.74 -2.15 6.60
C GLY A 108 -0.90 -2.93 7.61
N LYS A 109 -1.10 -4.24 7.72
CA LYS A 109 -0.26 -5.09 8.59
C LYS A 109 1.18 -5.16 8.09
N ALA A 110 1.37 -5.31 6.79
CA ALA A 110 2.68 -5.50 6.17
C ALA A 110 3.61 -4.29 6.37
N ILE A 111 3.13 -3.06 6.21
CA ILE A 111 3.97 -1.87 6.43
C ILE A 111 4.36 -1.70 7.91
N ILE A 112 3.47 -2.06 8.84
CA ILE A 112 3.76 -1.99 10.28
C ILE A 112 4.80 -3.06 10.65
N SER A 113 4.68 -4.27 10.09
CA SER A 113 5.70 -5.31 10.25
C SER A 113 7.03 -4.92 9.61
N PHE A 114 7.02 -4.28 8.44
CA PHE A 114 8.21 -3.78 7.76
C PHE A 114 8.94 -2.72 8.61
N TYR A 115 8.20 -1.76 9.18
CA TYR A 115 8.76 -0.73 10.05
C TYR A 115 9.39 -1.32 11.32
N ASN A 116 8.76 -2.33 11.92
CA ASN A 116 9.23 -2.96 13.15
C ASN A 116 10.26 -4.09 12.92
N ALA A 117 10.60 -4.40 11.67
CA ALA A 117 11.52 -5.48 11.35
C ALA A 117 12.94 -5.17 11.82
N SER A 118 13.51 -6.09 12.61
CA SER A 118 14.87 -5.98 13.17
C SER A 118 15.98 -6.38 12.20
N THR A 119 15.65 -6.95 11.04
CA THR A 119 16.60 -7.44 10.02
C THR A 119 16.07 -7.18 8.62
N ASP A 120 16.96 -7.07 7.64
CA ASP A 120 16.58 -6.88 6.24
C ASP A 120 15.83 -8.09 5.68
N GLU A 121 16.18 -9.31 6.07
CA GLU A 121 15.44 -10.52 5.70
C GLU A 121 13.95 -10.45 6.13
N LYS A 122 13.68 -9.95 7.33
CA LYS A 122 12.30 -9.75 7.80
C LYS A 122 11.59 -8.67 6.99
N LYS A 123 12.27 -7.56 6.67
CA LYS A 123 11.73 -6.52 5.79
C LYS A 123 11.32 -7.10 4.44
N LEU A 124 12.23 -7.81 3.78
CA LEU A 124 11.98 -8.48 2.49
C LEU A 124 10.78 -9.41 2.58
N THR A 125 10.75 -10.29 3.59
CA THR A 125 9.64 -11.23 3.80
C THR A 125 8.30 -10.51 3.96
N THR A 126 8.25 -9.44 4.75
CA THR A 126 6.99 -8.70 4.98
C THR A 126 6.50 -7.98 3.72
N ALA A 127 7.41 -7.41 2.93
CA ALA A 127 7.09 -6.75 1.67
C ALA A 127 6.59 -7.74 0.59
N GLY A 128 6.97 -9.02 0.69
CA GLY A 128 6.48 -10.09 -0.18
C GLY A 128 4.99 -10.42 -0.06
N SER A 129 4.26 -9.83 0.90
CA SER A 129 2.82 -10.07 1.10
C SER A 129 1.98 -9.74 -0.15
N LEU A 130 2.36 -8.71 -0.92
CA LEU A 130 1.66 -8.35 -2.16
C LEU A 130 1.80 -9.45 -3.22
N ARG A 131 3.00 -10.00 -3.39
CA ARG A 131 3.27 -11.11 -4.31
C ARG A 131 2.36 -12.30 -4.02
N GLU A 132 2.16 -12.63 -2.75
CA GLU A 132 1.29 -13.75 -2.36
C GLU A 132 -0.18 -13.49 -2.67
N ILE A 133 -0.67 -12.26 -2.50
CA ILE A 133 -2.03 -11.89 -2.94
C ILE A 133 -2.18 -12.12 -4.44
N LEU A 134 -1.21 -11.64 -5.23
CA LEU A 134 -1.24 -11.76 -6.68
C LEU A 134 -1.19 -13.21 -7.14
N ARG A 135 -0.38 -14.05 -6.50
CA ARG A 135 -0.32 -15.49 -6.77
C ARG A 135 -1.68 -16.16 -6.54
N GLN A 136 -2.36 -15.83 -5.43
CA GLN A 136 -3.68 -16.40 -5.13
C GLN A 136 -4.75 -15.98 -6.15
N ILE A 137 -4.68 -14.74 -6.65
CA ILE A 137 -5.59 -14.26 -7.71
C ILE A 137 -5.35 -15.04 -9.00
N ASP A 138 -4.09 -15.21 -9.40
CA ASP A 138 -3.72 -15.97 -10.60
C ASP A 138 -4.21 -17.42 -10.54
N GLU A 139 -3.99 -18.10 -9.40
CA GLU A 139 -4.49 -19.47 -9.16
C GLU A 139 -6.01 -19.54 -9.23
N ALA A 140 -6.72 -18.57 -8.65
CA ALA A 140 -8.18 -18.52 -8.69
C ALA A 140 -8.73 -18.26 -10.10
N ILE A 141 -7.99 -17.56 -10.96
CA ILE A 141 -8.35 -17.34 -12.37
C ILE A 141 -8.17 -18.64 -13.15
N ILE A 142 -7.05 -19.35 -12.96
CA ILE A 142 -6.75 -20.61 -13.65
C ILE A 142 -7.83 -21.66 -13.33
N MET A 143 -8.26 -21.78 -12.07
CA MET A 143 -9.27 -22.77 -11.67
C MET A 143 -10.69 -22.49 -12.18
N LYS A 144 -10.96 -21.29 -12.73
CA LYS A 144 -12.26 -20.93 -13.31
C LYS A 144 -12.36 -21.20 -14.81
N ASN A 145 -11.24 -21.55 -15.46
CA ASN A 145 -11.15 -21.84 -16.89
C ASN A 145 -10.85 -23.33 -17.11
#